data_AF-A0A517TN01-F1
#
_entry.id   AF-A0A517TN01-F1
#
_cell.length_a   1.000
_cell.length_b   1.000
_cell.length_c   1.000
_cell.angle_alpha   90.00
_cell.angle_beta   90.00
_cell.angle_gamma   90.00
#
_symmetry.space_group_name_H-M   'P 1'
#
loop_
_entity.id
_entity.type
_entity.pdbx_description
1 polymer ?
#
loop_
_entity_poly.entity_id
_entity_poly.type
_entity_poly.pdbx_seq_one_letter_code
_entity_poly.pdbx_strand_id
1 'polypeptide(L)'
;MRFLIAMIGYAAVATVLSALLGLGYLWQTERLTDERLFRIVALLHGVDLNESIEDEQPMETIPDEEMSIVEKERLAEIKTRNHEAHLFSLQRGRNEFEHSLSQLVSERDRFDSMARELQKRLEQESAETAHEGVKNVVRDLTLAKPDQGKQMLLRMLNRGGGDPIEKQRALDDVIRLINAMPRDTWEEIQKRFEGQVELDQLHVIQLEQLNGGAKKRVYDKALRQLRNRG
;
A
#
# COMPACT_ATOMS: atom_id res chain seq x y z
N MET A 1 15.86 26.61 3.62
CA MET A 1 14.47 26.13 3.41
C MET A 1 14.20 24.73 3.97
N ARG A 2 15.01 23.70 3.70
CA ARG A 2 14.76 22.31 4.19
C ARG A 2 14.62 22.19 5.72
N PHE A 3 15.41 22.93 6.49
CA PHE A 3 15.35 22.93 7.96
C PHE A 3 14.06 23.55 8.54
N LEU A 4 13.50 24.58 7.88
CA LEU A 4 12.25 25.20 8.32
C LEU A 4 11.05 24.27 8.11
N ILE A 5 11.03 23.55 6.99
CA ILE A 5 9.97 22.58 6.68
C ILE A 5 10.01 21.40 7.67
N ALA A 6 11.22 20.92 8.01
CA ALA A 6 11.37 19.85 9.00
C ALA A 6 10.89 20.28 10.41
N MET A 7 11.19 21.50 10.84
CA MET A 7 10.74 22.03 12.14
C MET A 7 9.21 22.14 12.22
N ILE A 8 8.55 22.61 11.16
CA ILE A 8 7.08 22.69 11.10
C ILE A 8 6.48 21.28 11.13
N GLY A 9 7.08 20.32 10.41
CA GLY A 9 6.64 18.93 10.43
C GLY A 9 6.73 18.30 11.83
N TYR A 10 7.87 18.49 12.53
CA TYR A 10 8.03 18.00 13.90
C TYR A 10 7.06 18.68 14.88
N ALA A 11 6.82 19.99 14.75
CA ALA A 11 5.86 20.70 15.59
C ALA A 11 4.42 20.19 15.37
N ALA A 12 4.03 19.93 14.13
CA ALA A 12 2.71 19.38 13.79
C ALA A 12 2.51 17.95 14.33
N VAL A 13 3.55 17.11 14.24
CA VAL A 13 3.49 15.75 14.79
C VAL A 13 3.43 15.79 16.33
N ALA A 14 4.18 16.69 16.96
CA ALA A 14 4.17 16.86 18.41
C ALA A 14 2.80 17.35 18.94
N THR A 15 2.11 18.26 18.25
CA THR A 15 0.78 18.72 18.67
C THR A 15 -0.27 17.63 18.56
N VAL A 16 -0.23 16.81 17.50
CA VAL A 16 -1.15 15.68 17.33
C VAL A 16 -0.92 14.62 18.42
N LEU A 17 0.34 14.29 18.71
CA LEU A 17 0.69 13.35 19.79
C LEU A 17 0.25 13.87 21.17
N SER A 18 0.44 15.17 21.44
CA SER A 18 0.03 15.79 22.69
C SER A 18 -1.50 15.78 22.86
N ALA A 19 -2.25 16.03 21.77
CA ALA A 19 -3.71 15.96 21.77
C ALA A 19 -4.23 14.53 22.04
N LEU A 20 -3.63 13.52 21.41
CA LEU A 20 -3.95 12.10 21.61
C LEU A 20 -3.69 11.66 23.06
N LEU A 21 -2.55 12.05 23.61
CA LEU A 21 -2.21 11.74 25.01
C LEU A 21 -3.13 12.47 26.00
N GLY A 22 -3.50 13.73 25.71
CA GLY A 22 -4.46 14.49 26.51
C GLY A 22 -5.85 13.83 26.52
N LEU A 23 -6.33 13.38 25.35
CA LEU A 23 -7.59 12.63 25.25
C LEU A 23 -7.54 11.30 25.99
N GLY A 24 -6.44 10.54 25.84
CA GLY A 24 -6.24 9.27 26.55
C GLY A 24 -6.21 9.45 28.08
N TYR A 25 -5.53 10.50 28.56
CA TYR A 25 -5.47 10.83 29.99
C TYR A 25 -6.84 11.24 30.55
N LEU A 26 -7.62 12.00 29.78
CA LEU A 26 -8.98 12.38 30.16
C LEU A 26 -9.90 11.16 30.22
N TRP A 27 -9.77 10.22 29.26
CA TRP A 27 -10.49 8.95 29.25
C TRP A 27 -10.16 8.09 30.48
N GLN A 28 -8.88 7.98 30.85
CA GLN A 28 -8.44 7.17 31.97
C GLN A 28 -8.83 7.75 33.34
N THR A 29 -9.00 9.07 33.46
CA THR A 29 -9.39 9.73 34.71
C THR A 29 -10.92 9.68 34.97
N GLU A 30 -11.70 8.95 34.17
CA GLU A 30 -13.18 8.82 34.28
C GLU A 30 -13.96 10.16 34.33
N ARG A 31 -13.32 11.28 33.97
CA ARG A 31 -13.95 12.61 33.95
C ARG A 31 -14.83 12.84 32.71
N LEU A 32 -14.85 11.89 31.78
CA LEU A 32 -15.81 11.81 30.68
C LEU A 32 -16.92 10.85 31.07
N THR A 33 -17.80 11.30 31.96
CA THR A 33 -19.11 10.69 32.14
C THR A 33 -19.89 10.87 30.84
N ASP A 34 -20.67 9.85 30.42
CA ASP A 34 -21.44 9.87 29.16
C ASP A 34 -22.24 11.17 28.96
N GLU A 35 -22.73 11.73 30.06
CA GLU A 35 -23.48 12.98 30.09
C GLU A 35 -22.69 14.21 29.59
N ARG A 36 -21.37 14.29 29.85
CA ARG A 36 -20.53 15.39 29.35
C ARG A 36 -20.18 15.23 27.88
N LEU A 37 -20.01 13.98 27.43
CA LEU A 37 -19.77 13.67 26.02
C LEU A 37 -21.03 13.97 25.20
N PHE A 38 -22.20 13.62 25.74
CA PHE A 38 -23.49 13.99 25.18
C PHE A 38 -23.68 15.51 25.12
N ARG A 39 -23.34 16.27 26.17
CA ARG A 39 -23.39 17.74 26.16
C ARG A 39 -22.47 18.38 25.12
N ILE A 40 -21.26 17.85 24.92
CA ILE A 40 -20.33 18.35 23.90
C ILE A 40 -20.87 18.06 22.49
N VAL A 41 -21.42 16.86 22.27
CA VAL A 41 -22.03 16.48 20.98
C VAL A 41 -23.30 17.27 20.72
N ALA A 42 -24.13 17.52 21.73
CA ALA A 42 -25.35 18.31 21.66
C ALA A 42 -25.05 19.79 21.35
N LEU A 43 -24.03 20.37 21.99
CA LEU A 43 -23.56 21.73 21.67
C LEU A 43 -23.02 21.83 20.25
N LEU A 44 -22.31 20.80 19.77
CA LEU A 44 -21.83 20.74 18.38
C LEU A 44 -22.97 20.63 17.37
N HIS A 45 -24.07 19.97 17.75
CA HIS A 45 -25.31 19.90 16.97
C HIS A 45 -26.24 21.10 17.17
N GLY A 46 -25.83 22.10 17.95
CA GLY A 46 -26.60 23.34 18.17
C GLY A 46 -27.87 23.16 18.99
N VAL A 47 -27.96 22.09 19.81
CA VAL A 47 -29.09 21.87 20.73
C VAL A 47 -28.81 22.64 22.01
N ASP A 48 -29.53 23.75 22.21
CA ASP A 48 -29.49 24.53 23.44
C ASP A 48 -30.13 23.72 24.58
N LEU A 49 -29.31 23.17 25.48
CA LEU A 49 -29.76 22.43 26.68
C LEU A 49 -30.14 23.38 27.83
N ASN A 50 -30.40 24.65 27.54
CA ASN A 50 -30.81 25.67 28.51
C ASN A 50 -32.33 25.78 28.67
N GLU A 51 -33.12 25.00 27.93
CA GLU A 51 -34.51 24.78 28.29
C GLU A 51 -34.54 23.76 29.44
N SER A 52 -34.67 24.33 30.63
CA SER A 52 -35.08 23.68 31.85
C SER A 52 -35.95 22.46 31.57
N ILE A 53 -35.58 21.32 32.15
CA ILE A 53 -36.53 20.26 32.47
C ILE A 53 -37.52 20.92 33.44
N GLU A 54 -38.56 21.57 32.90
CA GLU A 54 -39.70 22.04 33.67
C GLU A 54 -40.40 20.79 34.20
N ASP A 55 -40.45 20.71 35.53
CA ASP A 55 -41.32 19.78 36.24
C ASP A 55 -42.73 19.87 35.64
N GLU A 56 -43.18 18.76 35.03
CA GLU A 56 -44.57 18.58 34.61
C GLU A 56 -45.46 18.75 35.84
N GLN A 57 -46.08 19.92 35.97
CA GLN A 57 -47.20 20.08 36.88
C GLN A 57 -48.35 19.16 36.41
N PRO A 58 -49.07 18.50 37.32
CA PRO A 58 -50.21 17.69 36.94
C PRO A 58 -51.30 18.61 36.39
N MET A 59 -51.40 18.70 35.07
CA MET A 59 -52.52 19.37 34.40
C MET A 59 -53.82 18.67 34.82
N GLU A 60 -54.73 19.49 35.34
CA GLU A 60 -56.09 19.13 35.68
C GLU A 60 -56.76 18.49 34.45
N THR A 61 -57.23 17.25 34.60
CA THR A 61 -57.81 16.43 33.52
C THR A 61 -59.12 17.06 33.04
N ILE A 62 -59.05 17.95 32.06
CA ILE A 62 -60.21 18.36 31.26
C ILE A 62 -60.64 17.12 30.45
N PRO A 63 -61.92 16.70 30.50
CA PRO A 63 -62.37 15.60 29.66
C PRO A 63 -62.21 15.98 28.19
N ASP A 64 -61.53 15.13 27.42
CA ASP A 64 -61.30 15.33 25.98
C ASP A 64 -62.62 15.66 25.28
N GLU A 65 -62.72 16.84 24.67
CA GLU A 65 -63.81 17.14 23.75
C GLU A 65 -63.78 16.09 22.63
N GLU A 66 -64.86 15.33 22.45
CA GLU A 66 -64.93 14.29 21.42
C GLU A 66 -64.80 14.93 20.03
N MET A 67 -63.63 14.76 19.42
CA MET A 67 -63.29 15.27 18.10
C MET A 67 -64.38 14.97 17.06
N SER A 68 -64.75 15.99 16.28
CA SER A 68 -65.77 15.88 15.24
C SER A 68 -65.37 14.89 14.15
N ILE A 69 -66.33 14.21 13.52
CA ILE A 69 -66.08 13.21 12.47
C ILE A 69 -65.26 13.82 11.31
N VAL A 70 -65.53 15.08 10.95
CA VAL A 70 -64.82 15.81 9.89
C VAL A 70 -63.35 16.06 10.25
N GLU A 71 -63.05 16.31 11.52
CA GLU A 71 -61.67 16.50 11.98
C GLU A 71 -60.90 15.18 11.99
N LYS A 72 -61.55 14.07 12.35
CA LYS A 72 -60.96 12.72 12.26
C LYS A 72 -60.59 12.35 10.83
N GLU A 73 -61.48 12.64 9.87
CA GLU A 73 -61.22 12.40 8.44
C GLU A 73 -60.04 13.25 7.93
N ARG A 74 -60.00 14.54 8.31
CA ARG A 74 -58.90 15.44 7.94
C ARG A 74 -57.56 14.99 8.52
N LEU A 75 -57.52 14.54 9.77
CA LEU A 75 -56.30 14.02 10.39
C LEU A 75 -55.85 12.70 9.75
N ALA A 76 -56.79 11.84 9.38
CA ALA A 76 -56.49 10.61 8.66
C ALA A 76 -55.84 10.92 7.30
N GLU A 77 -56.38 11.89 6.54
CA GLU A 77 -55.83 12.34 5.26
C GLU A 77 -54.43 12.96 5.39
N ILE A 78 -54.19 13.76 6.44
CA ILE A 78 -52.86 14.32 6.71
C ILE A 78 -51.87 13.20 7.04
N LYS A 79 -52.28 12.22 7.85
CA LYS A 79 -51.44 11.08 8.23
C LYS A 79 -51.08 10.20 7.03
N THR A 80 -52.03 9.94 6.13
CA THR A 80 -51.75 9.18 4.90
C THR A 80 -50.77 9.92 3.99
N ARG A 81 -50.98 11.22 3.76
CA ARG A 81 -50.05 12.04 2.97
C ARG A 81 -48.65 12.09 3.57
N ASN A 82 -48.53 12.24 4.89
CA ASN A 82 -47.24 12.21 5.57
C ASN A 82 -46.55 10.84 5.42
N HIS A 83 -47.32 9.75 5.49
CA HIS A 83 -46.80 8.41 5.28
C HIS A 83 -46.30 8.22 3.84
N GLU A 84 -47.06 8.66 2.84
CA GLU A 84 -46.66 8.63 1.42
C GLU A 84 -45.38 9.44 1.18
N ALA A 85 -45.29 10.64 1.75
CA ALA A 85 -44.09 11.48 1.65
C ALA A 85 -42.86 10.78 2.27
N HIS A 86 -43.05 10.09 3.39
CA HIS A 86 -41.98 9.32 4.05
C HIS A 86 -41.56 8.10 3.23
N LEU A 87 -42.50 7.36 2.64
CA LEU A 87 -42.18 6.25 1.75
C LEU A 87 -41.40 6.72 0.52
N PHE A 88 -41.81 7.85 -0.05
CA PHE A 88 -41.13 8.45 -1.20
C PHE A 88 -39.71 8.93 -0.86
N SER A 89 -39.50 9.54 0.32
CA SER A 89 -38.17 9.96 0.76
C SER A 89 -37.23 8.76 0.98
N LEU A 90 -37.74 7.68 1.60
CA LEU A 90 -36.98 6.44 1.79
C LEU A 90 -36.60 5.81 0.45
N GLN A 91 -37.54 5.76 -0.50
CA GLN A 91 -37.27 5.21 -1.83
C GLN A 91 -36.23 6.05 -2.58
N ARG A 92 -36.31 7.38 -2.50
CA ARG A 92 -35.30 8.28 -3.07
C ARG A 92 -33.93 8.04 -2.44
N GLY A 93 -33.85 8.00 -1.11
CA GLY A 93 -32.60 7.75 -0.39
C GLY A 93 -31.97 6.40 -0.74
N ARG A 94 -32.78 5.33 -0.87
CA ARG A 94 -32.30 4.03 -1.34
C ARG A 94 -31.70 4.11 -2.74
N ASN A 95 -32.39 4.74 -3.68
CA ASN A 95 -31.92 4.85 -5.06
C ASN A 95 -30.62 5.69 -5.15
N GLU A 96 -30.50 6.75 -4.35
CA GLU A 96 -29.29 7.58 -4.29
C GLU A 96 -28.11 6.83 -3.68
N PHE A 97 -28.36 6.03 -2.64
CA PHE A 97 -27.35 5.15 -2.04
C PHE A 97 -26.88 4.08 -3.03
N GLU A 98 -27.80 3.41 -3.71
CA GLU A 98 -27.47 2.42 -4.75
C GLU A 98 -26.65 3.04 -5.88
N HIS A 99 -27.01 4.25 -6.32
CA HIS A 99 -26.25 4.97 -7.34
C HIS A 99 -24.83 5.29 -6.88
N SER A 100 -24.68 5.82 -5.67
CA SER A 100 -23.39 6.17 -5.08
C SER A 100 -22.50 4.93 -4.89
N LEU A 101 -23.09 3.83 -4.43
CA LEU A 101 -22.39 2.56 -4.28
C LEU A 101 -21.93 2.02 -5.64
N SER A 102 -22.77 2.09 -6.66
CA SER A 102 -22.41 1.66 -8.03
C SER A 102 -21.28 2.51 -8.60
N GLN A 103 -21.27 3.82 -8.36
CA GLN A 103 -20.18 4.70 -8.77
C GLN A 103 -18.88 4.32 -8.06
N LEU A 104 -18.93 4.14 -6.74
CA LEU A 104 -17.75 3.78 -5.95
C LEU A 104 -17.15 2.43 -6.37
N VAL A 105 -17.99 1.43 -6.63
CA VAL A 105 -17.53 0.12 -7.12
C VAL A 105 -16.86 0.25 -8.49
N SER A 106 -17.47 1.02 -9.40
CA SER A 106 -16.92 1.28 -10.74
C SER A 106 -15.56 2.01 -10.67
N GLU A 107 -15.45 3.01 -9.81
CA GLU A 107 -14.19 3.73 -9.58
C GLU A 107 -13.11 2.81 -9.01
N ARG A 108 -13.44 2.02 -7.99
CA ARG A 108 -12.52 1.03 -7.41
C ARG A 108 -12.03 0.05 -8.49
N ASP A 109 -12.93 -0.52 -9.27
CA ASP A 109 -12.59 -1.49 -10.30
C ASP A 109 -11.68 -0.87 -11.38
N ARG A 110 -11.90 0.41 -11.72
CA ARG A 110 -11.02 1.18 -12.60
C ARG A 110 -9.64 1.39 -11.98
N PHE A 111 -9.54 1.77 -10.71
CA PHE A 111 -8.26 1.89 -10.01
C PHE A 111 -7.50 0.56 -9.97
N ASP A 112 -8.18 -0.53 -9.65
CA ASP A 112 -7.58 -1.87 -9.59
C ASP A 112 -7.11 -2.34 -10.98
N SER A 113 -7.83 -1.98 -12.04
CA SER A 113 -7.39 -2.25 -13.41
C SER A 113 -6.13 -1.45 -13.78
N MET A 114 -6.09 -0.16 -13.41
CA MET A 114 -4.96 0.72 -13.68
C MET A 114 -3.71 0.29 -12.91
N ALA A 115 -3.86 -0.11 -11.64
CA ALA A 115 -2.77 -0.63 -10.83
C ALA A 115 -2.19 -1.91 -11.42
N ARG A 116 -3.04 -2.85 -11.86
CA ARG A 116 -2.61 -4.09 -12.53
C ARG A 116 -1.91 -3.82 -13.85
N GLU A 117 -2.42 -2.88 -14.64
CA GLU A 117 -1.79 -2.49 -15.90
C GLU A 117 -0.43 -1.82 -15.67
N LEU A 118 -0.33 -0.89 -14.71
CA LEU A 118 0.92 -0.24 -14.35
C LEU A 118 1.95 -1.26 -13.87
N GLN A 119 1.55 -2.18 -12.99
CA GLN A 119 2.44 -3.25 -12.54
C GLN A 119 2.94 -4.09 -13.73
N LYS A 120 2.06 -4.48 -14.64
CA LYS A 120 2.45 -5.24 -15.83
C LYS A 120 3.42 -4.45 -16.73
N ARG A 121 3.16 -3.15 -16.95
CA ARG A 121 4.06 -2.27 -17.72
C ARG A 121 5.42 -2.13 -17.06
N LEU A 122 5.46 -1.91 -15.74
CA LEU A 122 6.71 -1.84 -14.97
C LEU A 122 7.49 -3.17 -15.02
N GLU A 123 6.81 -4.31 -14.90
CA GLU A 123 7.43 -5.62 -15.03
C GLU A 123 7.99 -5.85 -16.45
N GLN A 124 7.26 -5.46 -17.49
CA GLN A 124 7.72 -5.54 -18.88
C GLN A 124 8.91 -4.63 -19.14
N GLU A 125 8.80 -3.34 -18.80
CA GLU A 125 9.85 -2.35 -19.01
C GLU A 125 11.12 -2.67 -18.21
N SER A 126 10.98 -3.14 -16.97
CA SER A 126 12.12 -3.57 -16.17
C SER A 126 12.78 -4.84 -16.72
N ALA A 127 12.00 -5.81 -17.20
CA ALA A 127 12.53 -7.01 -17.84
C ALA A 127 13.24 -6.68 -19.16
N GLU A 128 12.65 -5.81 -19.99
CA GLU A 128 13.23 -5.33 -21.25
C GLU A 128 14.50 -4.52 -21.00
N THR A 129 14.48 -3.55 -20.08
CA THR A 129 15.65 -2.74 -19.72
C THR A 129 16.78 -3.59 -19.15
N ALA A 130 16.45 -4.57 -18.28
CA ALA A 130 17.44 -5.48 -17.74
C ALA A 130 18.05 -6.39 -18.82
N HIS A 131 17.23 -6.85 -19.78
CA HIS A 131 17.68 -7.68 -20.89
C HIS A 131 18.54 -6.88 -21.87
N GLU A 132 18.13 -5.65 -22.21
CA GLU A 132 18.87 -4.74 -23.08
C GLU A 132 20.19 -4.29 -22.46
N GLY A 133 20.20 -4.00 -21.15
CA GLY A 133 21.43 -3.70 -20.40
C GLY A 133 22.44 -4.86 -20.45
N VAL A 134 21.98 -6.10 -20.22
CA VAL A 134 22.83 -7.30 -20.36
C VAL A 134 23.35 -7.44 -21.79
N LYS A 135 22.49 -7.26 -22.79
CA LYS A 135 22.87 -7.38 -24.21
C LYS A 135 23.90 -6.32 -24.61
N ASN A 136 23.76 -5.09 -24.13
CA ASN A 136 24.71 -4.00 -24.40
C ASN A 136 26.07 -4.30 -23.77
N VAL A 137 26.11 -4.74 -22.51
CA VAL A 137 27.37 -5.11 -21.84
C VAL A 137 28.03 -6.31 -22.52
N VAL A 138 27.26 -7.31 -22.95
CA VAL A 138 27.78 -8.43 -23.75
C VAL A 138 28.35 -7.94 -25.07
N ARG A 139 27.64 -7.06 -25.79
CA ARG A 139 28.16 -6.47 -27.05
C ARG A 139 29.48 -5.75 -26.81
N ASP A 140 29.57 -4.93 -25.77
CA ASP A 140 30.79 -4.21 -25.45
C ASP A 140 31.93 -5.16 -25.07
N LEU A 141 31.64 -6.24 -24.34
CA LEU A 141 32.61 -7.31 -24.03
C LEU A 141 33.05 -8.10 -25.26
N THR A 142 32.17 -8.32 -26.24
CA THR A 142 32.52 -9.00 -27.50
C THR A 142 33.37 -8.13 -28.43
N LEU A 143 33.20 -6.81 -28.37
CA LEU A 143 33.99 -5.86 -29.16
C LEU A 143 35.32 -5.53 -28.47
N ALA A 144 35.39 -5.66 -27.14
CA ALA A 144 36.60 -5.46 -26.37
C ALA A 144 37.62 -6.59 -26.60
N LYS A 145 38.91 -6.30 -26.34
CA LYS A 145 39.95 -7.33 -26.37
C LYS A 145 39.72 -8.34 -25.23
N PRO A 146 40.04 -9.64 -25.42
CA PRO A 146 39.84 -10.67 -24.39
C PRO A 146 40.46 -10.33 -23.03
N ASP A 147 41.64 -9.69 -23.02
CA ASP A 147 42.30 -9.25 -21.78
C ASP A 147 41.50 -8.16 -21.02
N GLN A 148 40.86 -7.24 -21.75
CA GLN A 148 40.01 -6.20 -21.16
C GLN A 148 38.69 -6.81 -20.66
N GLY A 149 38.15 -7.79 -21.39
CA GLY A 149 36.99 -8.57 -20.96
C GLY A 149 37.23 -9.26 -19.61
N LYS A 150 38.38 -9.93 -19.46
CA LYS A 150 38.80 -10.50 -18.17
C LYS A 150 38.80 -9.45 -17.06
N GLN A 151 39.51 -8.34 -17.26
CA GLN A 151 39.63 -7.29 -16.24
C GLN A 151 38.27 -6.71 -15.83
N MET A 152 37.34 -6.59 -16.78
CA MET A 152 36.00 -6.08 -16.52
C MET A 152 35.19 -7.06 -15.65
N LEU A 153 35.24 -8.36 -15.96
CA LEU A 153 34.58 -9.40 -15.15
C LEU A 153 35.16 -9.47 -13.74
N LEU A 154 36.49 -9.43 -13.61
CA LEU A 154 37.16 -9.41 -12.31
C LEU A 154 36.79 -8.16 -11.49
N ARG A 155 36.69 -6.99 -12.14
CA ARG A 155 36.24 -5.76 -11.48
C ARG A 155 34.78 -5.86 -11.02
N MET A 156 33.92 -6.53 -11.78
CA MET A 156 32.53 -6.78 -11.40
C MET A 156 32.45 -7.72 -10.18
N LEU A 157 33.22 -8.80 -10.16
CA LEU A 157 33.33 -9.70 -9.00
C LEU A 157 33.82 -8.99 -7.74
N ASN A 158 34.84 -8.15 -7.88
CA ASN A 158 35.42 -7.41 -6.77
C ASN A 158 34.55 -6.25 -6.27
N ARG A 159 33.54 -5.82 -7.05
CA ARG A 159 32.60 -4.76 -6.65
C ARG A 159 31.73 -5.15 -5.45
N GLY A 160 31.51 -6.44 -5.22
CA GLY A 160 30.75 -6.96 -4.08
C GLY A 160 31.41 -6.76 -2.70
N GLY A 161 32.58 -6.11 -2.64
CA GLY A 161 33.22 -5.71 -1.39
C GLY A 161 33.52 -6.88 -0.45
N GLY A 162 33.33 -6.68 0.86
CA GLY A 162 33.54 -7.68 1.91
C GLY A 162 32.27 -8.44 2.32
N ASP A 163 31.08 -7.94 1.98
CA ASP A 163 29.79 -8.50 2.39
C ASP A 163 29.47 -9.78 1.59
N PRO A 164 29.21 -10.94 2.24
CA PRO A 164 28.81 -12.16 1.58
C PRO A 164 27.61 -12.01 0.62
N ILE A 165 26.65 -11.13 0.94
CA ILE A 165 25.43 -10.95 0.12
C ILE A 165 25.76 -10.21 -1.18
N GLU A 166 26.57 -9.17 -1.10
CA GLU A 166 26.97 -8.37 -2.26
C GLU A 166 27.92 -9.12 -3.18
N LYS A 167 28.85 -9.91 -2.62
CA LYS A 167 29.69 -10.84 -3.38
C LYS A 167 28.86 -11.83 -4.19
N GLN A 168 27.81 -12.39 -3.59
CA GLN A 168 26.94 -13.33 -4.29
C GLN A 168 26.16 -12.66 -5.44
N ARG A 169 25.68 -11.42 -5.25
CA ARG A 169 25.02 -10.65 -6.32
C ARG A 169 25.98 -10.36 -7.48
N ALA A 170 27.20 -9.93 -7.16
CA ALA A 170 28.24 -9.69 -8.17
C ALA A 170 28.58 -10.95 -8.97
N LEU A 171 28.65 -12.11 -8.30
CA LEU A 171 28.84 -13.41 -8.95
C LEU A 171 27.67 -13.76 -9.87
N ASP A 172 26.43 -13.53 -9.41
CA ASP A 172 25.22 -13.79 -10.20
C ASP A 172 25.13 -12.93 -11.47
N ASP A 173 25.52 -11.66 -11.38
CA ASP A 173 25.54 -10.75 -12.51
C ASP A 173 26.59 -11.16 -13.55
N VAL A 174 27.77 -11.58 -13.10
CA VAL A 174 28.82 -12.12 -13.98
C VAL A 174 28.36 -13.40 -14.68
N ILE A 175 27.72 -14.32 -13.96
CA ILE A 175 27.17 -15.55 -14.55
C ILE A 175 26.08 -15.21 -15.59
N ARG A 176 25.24 -14.21 -15.32
CA ARG A 176 24.21 -13.75 -16.26
C ARG A 176 24.84 -13.22 -17.56
N LEU A 177 25.93 -12.45 -17.45
CA LEU A 177 26.67 -11.94 -18.60
C LEU A 177 27.33 -13.06 -19.40
N ILE A 178 27.99 -14.00 -18.73
CA ILE A 178 28.66 -15.15 -19.38
C ILE A 178 27.64 -16.01 -20.13
N ASN A 179 26.49 -16.30 -19.51
CA ASN A 179 25.44 -17.11 -20.14
C ASN A 179 24.78 -16.41 -21.35
N ALA A 180 24.83 -15.08 -21.42
CA ALA A 180 24.29 -14.30 -22.52
C ALA A 180 25.33 -14.04 -23.64
N MET A 181 26.61 -14.35 -23.41
CA MET A 181 27.71 -14.12 -24.33
C MET A 181 27.88 -15.30 -25.32
N PRO A 182 28.36 -15.05 -26.55
CA PRO A 182 28.80 -16.11 -27.46
C PRO A 182 29.90 -16.98 -26.83
N ARG A 183 29.84 -18.30 -27.05
CA ARG A 183 30.79 -19.25 -26.46
C ARG A 183 32.24 -18.97 -26.86
N ASP A 184 32.47 -18.60 -28.12
CA ASP A 184 33.81 -18.36 -28.66
C ASP A 184 34.50 -17.19 -27.93
N THR A 185 33.77 -16.10 -27.69
CA THR A 185 34.27 -14.94 -26.94
C THR A 185 34.57 -15.31 -25.48
N TRP A 186 33.70 -16.10 -24.84
CA TRP A 186 33.95 -16.56 -23.49
C TRP A 186 35.19 -17.47 -23.41
N GLU A 187 35.36 -18.38 -24.36
CA GLU A 187 36.53 -19.27 -24.43
C GLU A 187 37.83 -18.48 -24.59
N GLU A 188 37.83 -17.46 -25.45
CA GLU A 188 38.99 -16.56 -25.62
C GLU A 188 39.31 -15.78 -24.35
N ILE A 189 38.30 -15.30 -23.62
CA ILE A 189 38.47 -14.61 -22.34
C ILE A 189 38.98 -15.58 -21.26
N GLN A 190 38.44 -16.80 -21.20
CA GLN A 190 38.83 -17.84 -20.25
C GLN A 190 40.32 -18.21 -20.39
N LYS A 191 40.83 -18.28 -21.62
CA LYS A 191 42.25 -18.56 -21.90
C LYS A 191 43.21 -17.52 -21.33
N ARG A 192 42.74 -16.33 -20.96
CA ARG A 192 43.56 -15.23 -20.40
C ARG A 192 43.64 -15.23 -18.88
N PHE A 193 42.96 -16.15 -18.19
CA PHE A 193 43.09 -16.37 -16.76
C PHE A 193 44.33 -17.22 -16.49
N GLU A 194 45.41 -16.59 -16.03
CA GLU A 194 46.72 -17.26 -15.87
C GLU A 194 47.20 -17.24 -14.41
N GLY A 195 46.74 -16.29 -13.58
CA GLY A 195 47.14 -16.21 -12.18
C GLY A 195 46.43 -17.23 -11.29
N GLN A 196 47.11 -17.80 -10.29
CA GLN A 196 46.50 -18.74 -9.34
C GLN A 196 45.22 -18.19 -8.67
N VAL A 197 45.25 -16.92 -8.24
CA VAL A 197 44.08 -16.25 -7.65
C VAL A 197 42.95 -16.07 -8.67
N GLU A 198 43.29 -15.82 -9.94
CA GLU A 198 42.30 -15.66 -11.01
C GLU A 198 41.65 -17.02 -11.37
N LEU A 199 42.43 -18.11 -11.34
CA LEU A 199 41.95 -19.47 -11.57
C LEU A 199 41.01 -19.94 -10.46
N ASP A 200 41.29 -19.60 -9.20
CA ASP A 200 40.39 -19.87 -8.08
C ASP A 200 39.06 -19.13 -8.25
N GLN A 201 39.10 -17.87 -8.70
CA GLN A 201 37.88 -17.10 -9.01
C GLN A 201 37.10 -17.69 -10.18
N LEU A 202 37.79 -18.13 -11.24
CA LEU A 202 37.16 -18.82 -12.36
C LEU A 202 36.49 -20.13 -11.92
N HIS A 203 37.14 -20.88 -11.03
CA HIS A 203 36.58 -22.11 -10.47
C HIS A 203 35.29 -21.84 -9.68
N VAL A 204 35.25 -20.78 -8.87
CA VAL A 204 34.04 -20.36 -8.15
C VAL A 204 32.90 -20.03 -9.12
N ILE A 205 33.18 -19.31 -10.21
CA ILE A 205 32.18 -19.00 -11.24
C ILE A 205 31.63 -20.28 -11.88
N GLN A 206 32.50 -21.24 -12.24
CA GLN A 206 32.10 -22.51 -12.85
C GLN A 206 31.29 -23.39 -11.91
N LEU A 207 31.70 -23.48 -10.64
CA LEU A 207 30.98 -24.25 -9.62
C LEU A 207 29.57 -23.67 -9.39
N GLU A 208 29.47 -22.34 -9.40
CA GLU A 208 28.19 -21.65 -9.27
C GLU A 208 27.30 -21.81 -10.51
N GLN A 209 27.87 -21.84 -11.72
CA GLN A 209 27.16 -22.20 -12.95
C GLN A 209 26.60 -23.63 -12.90
N LEU A 210 27.39 -24.60 -12.44
CA LEU A 210 26.96 -25.99 -12.27
C LEU A 210 25.85 -26.12 -11.22
N ASN A 211 25.91 -25.31 -10.17
CA ASN A 211 24.87 -25.27 -9.14
C ASN A 211 23.58 -24.58 -9.60
N GLY A 212 23.48 -24.11 -10.84
CA GLY A 212 22.27 -23.48 -11.39
C GLY A 212 22.12 -22.00 -11.04
N GLY A 213 23.16 -21.38 -10.48
CA GLY A 213 23.27 -19.95 -10.20
C GLY A 213 22.13 -19.35 -9.38
N ALA A 214 21.89 -18.04 -9.59
CA ALA A 214 20.84 -17.27 -8.93
C ALA A 214 19.44 -17.91 -9.01
N LYS A 215 19.10 -18.52 -10.15
CA LYS A 215 17.76 -19.08 -10.40
C LYS A 215 17.44 -20.20 -9.42
N LYS A 216 18.35 -21.16 -9.20
CA LYS A 216 18.12 -22.28 -8.28
C LYS A 216 17.91 -21.82 -6.84
N ARG A 217 18.68 -20.84 -6.36
CA ARG A 217 18.50 -20.30 -5.00
C ARG A 217 17.14 -19.64 -4.79
N VAL A 218 16.66 -18.90 -5.79
CA VAL A 218 15.33 -18.28 -5.73
C VAL A 218 14.24 -19.36 -5.66
N TYR A 219 14.35 -20.41 -6.49
CA TYR A 219 13.43 -21.56 -6.43
C TYR A 219 13.49 -22.29 -5.09
N ASP A 220 14.68 -22.57 -4.56
CA ASP A 220 14.86 -23.24 -3.26
C ASP A 220 14.28 -22.42 -2.11
N LYS A 221 14.39 -21.09 -2.17
CA LYS A 221 13.80 -20.18 -1.18
C LYS A 221 12.28 -20.17 -1.27
N ALA A 222 11.73 -20.10 -2.49
CA ALA A 222 10.29 -20.16 -2.73
C ALA A 222 9.70 -21.51 -2.26
N LEU A 223 10.37 -22.62 -2.55
CA LEU A 223 9.98 -23.97 -2.10
C LEU A 223 9.98 -24.09 -0.57
N ARG A 224 10.98 -23.53 0.12
CA ARG A 224 11.01 -23.49 1.58
C ARG A 224 9.87 -22.66 2.17
N GLN A 225 9.54 -21.52 1.56
CA GLN A 225 8.43 -20.67 2.00
C GLN A 225 7.06 -21.34 1.82
N LEU A 226 6.88 -22.08 0.72
CA LEU A 226 5.68 -22.88 0.50
C LEU A 226 5.57 -24.03 1.51
N ARG A 227 6.67 -24.72 1.79
CA ARG A 227 6.71 -25.82 2.77
C ARG A 227 6.46 -25.36 4.22
N ASN A 228 6.80 -24.13 4.57
CA ASN A 228 6.56 -23.58 5.90
C ASN A 228 5.15 -22.97 6.06
N ARG A 229 4.36 -22.89 4.98
CA ARG A 229 2.99 -22.35 4.96
C ARG A 229 1.91 -23.42 4.83
N GLY A 230 2.26 -24.65 4.50
CA GLY A 230 1.39 -25.83 4.56
C GLY A 230 1.65 -26.63 5.81
#